data_AF-A0AAV6LRW7-F1
#
_entry.id   AF-A0AAV6LRW7-F1
#
_cell.length_a   1.000
_cell.length_b   1.000
_cell.length_c   1.000
_cell.angle_alpha   90.00
_cell.angle_beta   90.00
_cell.angle_gamma   90.00
#
_symmetry.space_group_name_H-M   'P 1'
#
loop_
_entity.id
_entity.type
_entity.pdbx_description
1 polymer ?
#
loop_
_entity_poly.entity_id
_entity_poly.type
_entity_poly.pdbx_seq_one_letter_code
_entity_poly.pdbx_strand_id
1 'polypeptide(L)'
;MSVIDILFRVDVICKKFDKYDVDKQRELNAASDDAFARLYAAVEAEFEAALSKSEVAAMETSRASVVAMNAEIRRAKARMMEEVPKLQKLALKKVKLNLKILTLWVMNLISIARISMVQHNP
;
A
#
# COMPACT_ATOMS: atom_id res chain seq x y z
N MET A 1 42.57 32.00 -14.91
CA MET A 1 41.72 30.98 -14.26
C MET A 1 42.37 29.65 -14.51
N SER A 2 42.98 29.06 -13.48
CA SER A 2 43.66 27.76 -13.54
C SER A 2 42.64 26.62 -13.59
N VAL A 3 43.05 25.45 -14.08
CA VAL A 3 42.24 24.22 -14.02
C VAL A 3 41.80 23.93 -12.58
N ILE A 4 42.68 24.20 -11.60
CA ILE A 4 42.37 24.09 -10.17
C ILE A 4 41.21 25.00 -9.77
N ASP A 5 41.19 26.25 -10.25
CA ASP A 5 40.10 27.20 -9.95
C ASP A 5 38.77 26.72 -10.55
N ILE A 6 38.82 26.08 -11.73
CA ILE A 6 37.63 25.52 -12.38
C ILE A 6 37.09 24.35 -11.56
N LEU A 7 37.95 23.44 -11.12
CA LEU A 7 37.55 22.28 -10.32
C LEU A 7 36.91 22.68 -8.99
N PHE A 8 37.49 23.65 -8.27
CA PHE A 8 36.90 24.17 -7.04
C PHE A 8 35.55 24.85 -7.27
N ARG A 9 35.41 25.63 -8.36
CA ARG A 9 34.13 26.25 -8.69
C ARG A 9 33.07 25.23 -9.06
N VAL A 10 33.43 24.18 -9.80
CA VAL A 10 32.52 23.07 -10.14
C VAL A 10 32.11 22.31 -8.88
N ASP A 11 33.03 21.99 -7.98
CA ASP A 11 32.74 21.32 -6.71
C ASP A 11 31.75 22.13 -5.84
N VAL A 12 31.95 23.45 -5.71
CA VAL A 12 31.02 24.34 -5.00
C VAL A 12 29.64 24.37 -5.67
N ILE A 13 29.60 24.37 -7.01
CA ILE A 13 28.34 24.31 -7.76
C ILE A 13 27.64 22.97 -7.49
N CYS A 14 28.33 21.84 -7.63
CA CYS A 14 27.78 20.51 -7.35
C CYS A 14 27.18 20.46 -5.92
N LYS A 15 27.94 20.87 -4.90
CA LYS A 15 27.47 20.93 -3.50
C LYS A 15 26.25 21.83 -3.29
N LYS A 16 26.14 22.94 -4.03
CA LYS A 16 24.97 23.85 -3.95
C LYS A 16 23.70 23.19 -4.52
N PHE A 17 23.85 22.30 -5.50
CA PHE A 17 22.75 21.62 -6.18
C PHE A 17 22.49 20.18 -5.69
N ASP A 18 23.30 19.64 -4.78
CA ASP A 18 23.09 18.34 -4.12
C ASP A 18 21.67 18.14 -3.58
N LYS A 19 21.00 19.22 -3.14
CA LYS A 19 19.60 19.16 -2.67
C LYS A 19 18.57 18.82 -3.76
N TYR A 20 18.94 18.96 -5.02
CA TYR A 20 18.11 18.66 -6.19
C TYR A 20 18.47 17.31 -6.83
N ASP A 21 19.49 16.63 -6.31
CA ASP A 21 19.83 15.27 -6.71
C ASP A 21 18.75 14.32 -6.16
N VAL A 22 17.79 13.99 -7.02
CA VAL A 22 16.60 13.18 -6.67
C VAL A 22 17.01 11.79 -6.21
N ASP A 23 18.08 11.23 -6.78
CA ASP A 23 18.59 9.90 -6.43
C ASP A 23 19.24 9.92 -5.04
N LYS A 24 20.08 10.93 -4.75
CA LYS A 24 20.67 11.14 -3.43
C LYS A 24 19.61 11.44 -2.35
N GLN A 25 18.59 12.24 -2.69
CA GLN A 25 17.45 12.50 -1.80
C GLN A 25 16.61 11.23 -1.58
N ARG A 26 16.45 10.38 -2.59
CA ARG A 26 15.70 9.12 -2.47
C ARG A 26 16.40 8.14 -1.53
N GLU A 27 17.72 8.03 -1.59
CA GLU A 27 18.50 7.20 -0.66
C GLU A 27 18.48 7.75 0.77
N LEU A 28 18.62 9.07 0.95
CA LEU A 28 18.53 9.72 2.26
C LEU A 28 17.13 9.60 2.88
N ASN A 29 16.07 9.64 2.07
CA ASN A 29 14.69 9.44 2.52
C ASN A 29 14.32 7.95 2.69
N ALA A 30 14.98 7.04 1.98
CA ALA A 30 14.81 5.59 2.18
C ALA A 30 15.33 5.14 3.55
N ALA A 31 16.34 5.83 4.10
CA ALA A 31 16.94 5.54 5.40
C ALA A 31 16.14 6.08 6.61
N SER A 32 15.20 7.01 6.42
CA SER A 32 14.46 7.68 7.51
C SER A 32 12.95 7.38 7.46
N ASP A 33 12.56 6.19 7.89
CA ASP A 33 11.24 5.85 8.47
C ASP A 33 10.01 6.44 7.75
N ASP A 34 9.77 6.03 6.50
CA ASP A 34 8.49 6.31 5.85
C ASP A 34 7.37 5.45 6.45
N ALA A 35 6.78 5.94 7.54
CA ALA A 35 5.67 5.30 8.22
C ALA A 35 4.48 5.00 7.28
N PHE A 36 4.29 5.78 6.21
CA PHE A 36 3.28 5.47 5.19
C PHE A 36 3.67 4.23 4.40
N ALA A 37 4.89 4.18 3.85
CA ALA A 37 5.35 3.05 3.05
C ALA A 37 5.34 1.74 3.85
N ARG A 38 5.75 1.79 5.12
CA ARG A 38 5.70 0.63 6.03
C ARG A 38 4.28 0.12 6.25
N LEU A 39 3.35 1.03 6.56
CA LEU A 39 1.96 0.66 6.80
C LEU A 39 1.29 0.18 5.50
N TYR A 40 1.62 0.80 4.37
CA TYR A 40 1.08 0.42 3.07
C TYR A 40 1.55 -0.98 2.68
N ALA A 41 2.84 -1.28 2.81
CA ALA A 41 3.40 -2.60 2.53
C ALA A 41 2.79 -3.69 3.43
N ALA A 42 2.53 -3.39 4.70
CA ALA A 42 1.85 -4.33 5.61
C ALA A 42 0.40 -4.60 5.18
N VAL A 43 -0.34 -3.55 4.81
CA VAL A 43 -1.73 -3.68 4.33
C VAL A 43 -1.79 -4.39 2.99
N GLU A 44 -0.83 -4.13 2.09
CA GLU A 44 -0.69 -4.80 0.79
C GLU A 44 -0.40 -6.30 0.96
N ALA A 45 0.52 -6.67 1.85
CA ALA A 45 0.81 -8.07 2.16
C ALA A 45 -0.42 -8.81 2.75
N GLU A 46 -1.17 -8.16 3.64
CA GLU A 46 -2.40 -8.76 4.19
C GLU A 46 -3.54 -8.83 3.16
N PHE A 47 -3.60 -7.88 2.21
CA PHE A 47 -4.52 -7.95 1.08
C PHE A 47 -4.21 -9.14 0.18
N GLU A 48 -2.95 -9.32 -0.20
CA GLU A 48 -2.53 -10.43 -1.07
C GLU A 48 -2.80 -11.78 -0.43
N ALA A 49 -2.52 -11.92 0.87
CA ALA A 49 -2.84 -13.12 1.63
C ALA A 49 -4.35 -13.40 1.71
N ALA A 50 -5.17 -12.35 1.88
CA ALA A 50 -6.63 -12.48 1.90
C ALA A 50 -7.20 -12.82 0.51
N LEU A 51 -6.61 -12.29 -0.55
CA LEU A 51 -6.97 -12.55 -1.93
C LEU A 51 -6.67 -14.00 -2.30
N SER A 52 -5.43 -14.46 -2.06
CA SER A 52 -5.05 -15.85 -2.28
C SER A 52 -5.94 -16.82 -1.50
N LYS A 53 -6.28 -16.50 -0.23
CA LYS A 53 -7.21 -17.31 0.56
C LYS A 53 -8.64 -17.31 -0.01
N SER A 54 -9.08 -16.21 -0.61
CA SER A 54 -10.38 -16.14 -1.29
C SER A 54 -10.41 -17.00 -2.55
N GLU A 55 -9.32 -17.05 -3.30
CA GLU A 55 -9.20 -17.91 -4.48
C GLU A 55 -9.25 -19.40 -4.08
N VAL A 56 -8.53 -19.77 -3.02
CA VAL A 56 -8.60 -21.13 -2.45
C VAL A 56 -10.02 -21.46 -2.00
N ALA A 57 -10.69 -20.54 -1.29
CA ALA A 57 -12.07 -20.74 -0.85
C ALA A 57 -13.07 -20.90 -2.00
N ALA A 58 -12.79 -20.31 -3.17
CA ALA A 58 -13.63 -20.44 -4.36
C ALA A 58 -13.48 -21.81 -5.06
N MET A 59 -12.31 -22.45 -4.93
CA MET A 59 -12.03 -23.77 -5.50
C MET A 59 -12.33 -24.92 -4.53
N GLU A 60 -12.62 -24.61 -3.27
CA GLU A 60 -12.88 -25.57 -2.21
C GLU A 60 -14.30 -26.15 -2.31
N THR A 61 -14.41 -27.47 -2.13
CA THR A 61 -15.69 -28.18 -2.23
C THR A 61 -16.32 -28.44 -0.86
N SER A 62 -15.51 -28.47 0.20
CA SER A 62 -15.99 -28.67 1.55
C SER A 62 -16.68 -27.42 2.08
N ARG A 63 -18.01 -27.46 2.23
CA ARG A 63 -18.81 -26.35 2.79
C ARG A 63 -18.29 -25.88 4.15
N ALA A 64 -17.86 -26.80 5.03
CA ALA A 64 -17.30 -26.44 6.33
C ALA A 64 -15.96 -25.67 6.19
N SER A 65 -15.09 -26.10 5.27
CA SER A 65 -13.81 -25.45 4.95
C SER A 65 -14.04 -24.04 4.39
N VAL A 66 -14.94 -23.90 3.40
CA VAL A 66 -15.35 -22.62 2.80
C VAL A 66 -15.86 -21.64 3.86
N VAL A 67 -16.71 -22.10 4.80
CA VAL A 67 -17.25 -21.24 5.87
C VAL A 67 -16.14 -20.75 6.80
N ALA A 68 -15.19 -21.61 7.15
CA ALA A 68 -14.05 -21.26 7.99
C ALA A 68 -13.12 -20.24 7.30
N MET A 69 -12.72 -20.51 6.06
CA MET A 69 -11.88 -19.61 5.25
C MET A 69 -12.56 -18.24 5.06
N ASN A 70 -13.86 -18.24 4.77
CA ASN A 70 -14.64 -16.99 4.64
C ASN A 70 -14.74 -16.21 5.95
N ALA A 71 -14.80 -16.88 7.10
CA ALA A 71 -14.75 -16.19 8.39
C ALA A 71 -13.39 -15.51 8.61
N GLU A 72 -12.29 -16.14 8.20
CA GLU A 72 -10.95 -15.55 8.27
C GLU A 72 -10.78 -14.37 7.32
N ILE A 73 -11.26 -14.47 6.07
CA ILE A 73 -11.26 -13.37 5.10
C ILE A 73 -12.04 -12.17 5.65
N ARG A 74 -13.18 -12.41 6.30
CA ARG A 74 -13.95 -11.34 6.97
C ARG A 74 -13.19 -10.69 8.12
N ARG A 75 -12.44 -11.46 8.93
CA ARG A 75 -11.61 -10.91 10.01
C ARG A 75 -10.43 -10.09 9.47
N ALA A 76 -9.74 -10.59 8.45
CA ALA A 76 -8.65 -9.87 7.79
C ALA A 76 -9.13 -8.54 7.21
N LYS A 77 -10.26 -8.57 6.50
CA LYS A 77 -10.92 -7.36 6.00
C LYS A 77 -11.23 -6.36 7.13
N ALA A 78 -11.76 -6.81 8.26
CA ALA A 78 -12.08 -5.92 9.38
C ALA A 78 -10.83 -5.20 9.91
N ARG A 79 -9.73 -5.93 10.10
CA ARG A 79 -8.43 -5.35 10.49
C ARG A 79 -7.94 -4.33 9.46
N MET A 80 -7.96 -4.69 8.18
CA MET A 80 -7.53 -3.78 7.11
C MET A 80 -8.36 -2.48 7.08
N MET A 81 -9.68 -2.57 7.32
CA MET A 81 -10.55 -1.39 7.39
C MET A 81 -10.21 -0.44 8.54
N GLU A 82 -9.59 -0.94 9.63
CA GLU A 82 -9.09 -0.11 10.72
C GLU A 82 -7.77 0.60 10.36
N GLU A 83 -6.95 -0.01 9.48
CA GLU A 83 -5.69 0.54 9.00
C GLU A 83 -5.88 1.57 7.86
N VAL A 84 -6.95 1.44 7.06
CA VAL A 84 -7.25 2.38 5.96
C VAL A 84 -7.29 3.85 6.45
N PRO A 85 -8.02 4.25 7.51
CA PRO A 85 -8.00 5.61 8.06
C PRO A 85 -6.60 6.12 8.42
N LYS A 86 -5.71 5.24 8.90
CA LYS A 86 -4.33 5.60 9.26
C LYS A 86 -3.51 5.89 8.00
N LEU A 87 -3.65 5.05 6.97
CA LEU A 87 -3.10 5.33 5.63
C LEU A 87 -3.64 6.63 5.06
N GLN A 88 -4.94 6.94 5.22
CA GLN A 88 -5.52 8.20 4.74
C GLN A 88 -4.87 9.42 5.41
N LYS A 89 -4.69 9.37 6.74
CA LYS A 89 -4.05 10.47 7.49
C LYS A 89 -2.60 10.69 7.06
N LEU A 90 -1.85 9.60 6.89
CA LEU A 90 -0.45 9.66 6.45
C LEU A 90 -0.34 10.12 4.98
N ALA A 91 -1.26 9.68 4.12
CA ALA A 91 -1.33 10.09 2.72
C ALA A 91 -1.66 11.58 2.58
N LEU A 92 -2.68 12.09 3.28
CA LEU A 92 -3.06 13.51 3.26
C LEU A 92 -1.91 14.44 3.70
N LYS A 93 -1.02 13.94 4.58
CA LYS A 93 0.18 14.66 5.01
C LYS A 93 1.29 14.68 3.94
N LYS A 94 1.32 13.71 3.01
CA LYS A 94 2.35 13.58 1.96
C LYS A 94 1.89 14.00 0.56
N VAL A 95 0.67 13.67 0.14
CA VAL A 95 0.13 13.95 -1.20
C VAL A 95 -1.39 14.14 -1.12
N LYS A 96 -1.91 15.19 -1.77
CA LYS A 96 -3.35 15.41 -2.00
C LYS A 96 -3.91 14.36 -2.98
N LEU A 97 -3.89 13.08 -2.63
CA LEU A 97 -4.50 12.03 -3.46
C LEU A 97 -5.99 11.88 -3.11
N ASN A 98 -6.85 11.83 -4.12
CA ASN A 98 -8.30 11.80 -3.96
C ASN A 98 -8.77 10.40 -3.55
N LEU A 99 -8.62 10.09 -2.26
CA LEU A 99 -8.82 8.78 -1.63
C LEU A 99 -10.23 8.17 -1.77
N LYS A 100 -11.21 8.94 -2.22
CA LYS A 100 -12.58 8.48 -2.49
C LYS A 100 -12.61 7.32 -3.50
N ILE A 101 -11.68 7.31 -4.47
CA ILE A 101 -11.59 6.26 -5.50
C ILE A 101 -11.14 4.93 -4.89
N LEU A 102 -10.17 4.94 -3.96
CA LEU A 102 -9.68 3.73 -3.30
C LEU A 102 -10.76 3.10 -2.41
N THR A 103 -11.50 3.93 -1.66
CA THR A 103 -12.64 3.46 -0.86
C THR A 103 -13.76 2.89 -1.71
N LEU A 104 -14.04 3.50 -2.88
CA LEU A 104 -15.03 2.98 -3.83
C LEU A 104 -14.58 1.65 -4.45
N TRP A 105 -13.29 1.49 -4.74
CA TRP A 105 -12.74 0.23 -5.25
C TRP A 105 -12.82 -0.90 -4.23
N VAL A 106 -12.43 -0.63 -2.97
CA VAL A 106 -12.55 -1.57 -1.86
C VAL A 106 -14.03 -1.93 -1.62
N MET A 107 -14.94 -0.95 -1.64
CA MET A 107 -16.39 -1.19 -1.50
C MET A 107 -16.99 -1.99 -2.67
N ASN A 108 -16.53 -1.77 -3.90
CA ASN A 108 -17.01 -2.51 -5.07
C ASN A 108 -16.52 -3.98 -5.04
N LEU A 109 -15.26 -4.21 -4.67
CA LEU A 109 -14.71 -5.56 -4.45
C LEU A 109 -15.49 -6.34 -3.38
N ILE A 110 -15.98 -5.64 -2.34
CA ILE A 110 -16.83 -6.20 -1.28
C ILE A 110 -18.24 -6.56 -1.77
N SER A 111 -18.82 -5.79 -2.67
CA SER A 111 -20.12 -6.13 -3.30
C SER A 111 -20.01 -7.37 -4.17
N ILE A 112 -18.91 -7.54 -4.90
CA ILE A 112 -18.65 -8.74 -5.72
C ILE A 112 -18.56 -10.00 -4.82
N ALA A 113 -17.86 -9.92 -3.69
CA ALA A 113 -17.79 -11.03 -2.73
C ALA A 113 -19.15 -11.33 -2.04
N ARG A 114 -20.00 -10.32 -1.82
CA ARG A 114 -21.34 -10.50 -1.26
C ARG A 114 -22.29 -11.19 -2.25
N ILE A 115 -22.17 -10.91 -3.55
CA ILE A 115 -22.95 -11.59 -4.60
C ILE A 115 -22.58 -13.08 -4.67
N SER A 116 -21.30 -13.41 -4.52
CA SER A 116 -20.82 -14.81 -4.48
C SER A 116 -21.35 -15.59 -3.24
N MET A 117 -21.49 -14.93 -2.08
CA MET A 117 -22.04 -15.56 -0.87
C MET A 117 -23.58 -15.78 -0.88
N VAL A 118 -24.33 -15.14 -1.78
CA VAL A 118 -25.80 -15.28 -1.87
C VAL A 118 -26.22 -16.42 -2.81
N GLN A 119 -25.36 -16.87 -3.72
CA GLN A 119 -25.65 -17.94 -4.68
C GLN A 119 -25.55 -19.37 -4.09
N HIS A 120 -25.39 -19.52 -2.77
CA HIS A 120 -25.25 -20.81 -2.09
C HIS A 120 -26.07 -20.92 -0.79
N ASN A 121 -27.29 -20.35 -0.80
CA ASN A 121 -28.32 -20.72 0.15
C ASN A 121 -29.41 -21.50 -0.61
N PRO A 122 -29.81 -22.71 -0.15
CA PRO A 122 -30.81 -23.53 -0.83
C PRO A 122 -32.17 -22.85 -0.93
#